data_AF-A0A8J2W5C7-F1
#
_entry.id   AF-A0A8J2W5C7-F1
#
_cell.length_a   1.000
_cell.length_b   1.000
_cell.length_c   1.000
_cell.angle_alpha   90.00
_cell.angle_beta   90.00
_cell.angle_gamma   90.00
#
_symmetry.space_group_name_H-M   'P 1'
#
loop_
_entity.id
_entity.type
_entity.pdbx_description
1 polymer ?
#
loop_
_entity_poly.entity_id
_entity_poly.type
_entity_poly.pdbx_seq_one_letter_code
_entity_poly.pdbx_strand_id
1 'polypeptide(L)'
;MEPAINVTLPSSNIFSGKEIGVVQKSIPPPVHTDKEILDNIIVKHGGTITFNPGRNNYCVVANIVTFFTKSYSKRMKLILATWIYKCVAAKECLPFESEDYFFIVETVSSSKPKIIPSISELFLLQEV
;
A
#
# COMPACT_ATOMS: atom_id res chain seq x y z
N MET A 1 29.87 28.92 13.32
CA MET A 1 28.55 28.67 13.93
C MET A 1 27.85 27.69 13.00
N GLU A 2 28.05 26.39 13.21
CA GLU A 2 27.41 25.36 12.38
C GLU A 2 25.93 25.26 12.76
N PRO A 3 25.01 25.11 11.80
CA PRO A 3 23.61 24.89 12.11
C PRO A 3 23.47 23.51 12.76
N ALA A 4 22.96 23.49 14.00
CA ALA A 4 22.55 22.26 14.65
C ALA A 4 21.49 21.59 13.77
N ILE A 5 21.85 20.48 13.14
CA ILE A 5 20.91 19.62 12.44
C ILE A 5 20.03 19.04 13.56
N ASN A 6 18.79 19.51 13.66
CA ASN A 6 17.78 18.91 14.53
C ASN A 6 17.43 17.53 13.96
N VAL A 7 18.30 16.55 14.24
CA VAL A 7 18.05 15.14 13.97
C VAL A 7 16.91 14.74 14.89
N THR A 8 15.68 14.76 14.36
CA THR A 8 14.51 14.25 15.08
C THR A 8 14.70 12.74 15.16
N LEU A 9 15.12 12.25 16.33
CA LEU A 9 15.31 10.83 16.56
C LEU A 9 13.97 10.10 16.37
N PRO A 10 13.96 8.95 15.68
CA PRO A 10 12.74 8.19 15.48
C PRO A 10 12.19 7.73 16.83
N SER A 11 10.88 7.90 17.02
CA SER A 11 10.18 7.52 18.26
C SER A 11 10.14 6.00 18.48
N SER A 12 10.38 5.23 17.42
CA SER A 12 10.66 3.78 17.45
C SER A 12 11.33 3.37 16.14
N ASN A 13 11.85 2.16 16.06
CA ASN A 13 12.61 1.67 14.90
C ASN A 13 11.88 0.58 14.12
N ILE A 14 10.54 0.55 14.16
CA ILE A 14 9.75 -0.52 13.55
C ILE A 14 9.99 -0.63 12.04
N PHE A 15 10.26 0.48 11.34
CA PHE A 15 10.53 0.50 9.91
C PHE A 15 12.02 0.68 9.58
N SER A 16 12.92 0.45 10.54
CA SER A 16 14.37 0.64 10.33
C SER A 16 14.89 -0.16 9.14
N GLY A 17 15.64 0.51 8.25
CA GLY A 17 16.19 -0.07 7.03
C GLY A 17 15.16 -0.35 5.93
N LYS A 18 13.91 0.12 6.07
CA LYS A 18 12.86 -0.07 5.07
C LYS A 18 12.62 1.21 4.29
N GLU A 19 12.87 1.14 2.99
CA GLU A 19 12.55 2.21 2.04
C GLU A 19 11.15 1.97 1.45
N ILE A 20 10.21 2.86 1.78
CA ILE A 20 8.78 2.74 1.48
C ILE A 20 8.37 3.88 0.53
N GLY A 21 7.71 3.53 -0.57
CA GLY A 21 7.14 4.54 -1.48
C GLY A 21 5.70 4.84 -1.13
N VAL A 22 5.32 6.10 -0.94
CA VAL A 22 3.91 6.47 -0.71
C VAL A 22 3.35 7.17 -1.93
N VAL A 23 2.36 6.53 -2.56
CA VAL A 23 1.71 7.02 -3.78
C VAL A 23 0.24 7.27 -3.48
N GLN A 24 -0.08 8.54 -3.20
CA GLN A 24 -1.45 9.02 -3.10
C GLN A 24 -1.61 10.26 -3.96
N LYS A 25 -2.73 10.32 -4.69
CA LYS A 25 -3.11 11.49 -5.48
C LYS A 25 -4.33 12.12 -4.81
N SER A 26 -4.12 13.19 -4.06
CA SER A 26 -5.22 14.00 -3.52
C SER A 26 -5.56 15.08 -4.56
N ILE A 27 -6.69 14.95 -5.26
CA ILE A 27 -7.25 16.04 -6.06
C ILE A 27 -8.70 16.26 -5.63
N PRO A 28 -9.08 17.44 -5.11
CA PRO A 28 -8.22 18.57 -4.72
C PRO A 28 -7.47 18.29 -3.40
N PRO A 29 -6.38 19.03 -3.09
CA PRO A 29 -5.62 18.82 -1.86
C PRO A 29 -6.35 19.41 -0.64
N PRO A 30 -6.73 18.61 0.39
CA PRO A 30 -7.00 19.16 1.71
C PRO A 30 -5.69 19.59 2.40
N VAL A 31 -5.82 20.48 3.38
CA VAL A 31 -4.74 21.20 4.11
C VAL A 31 -3.76 20.28 4.87
N HIS A 32 -4.05 18.99 4.96
CA HIS A 32 -3.08 17.93 5.24
C HIS A 32 -3.45 16.75 4.35
N THR A 33 -2.56 16.34 3.45
CA THR A 33 -2.85 15.16 2.64
C THR A 33 -2.59 13.90 3.47
N ASP A 34 -3.43 12.87 3.32
CA ASP A 34 -3.20 11.54 3.92
C ASP A 34 -1.77 11.02 3.66
N LYS A 35 -1.16 11.50 2.56
CA LYS A 35 0.21 11.20 2.16
C LYS A 35 1.22 11.78 3.15
N GLU A 36 1.10 13.06 3.48
CA GLU A 36 2.02 13.72 4.42
C GLU A 36 1.94 13.08 5.80
N ILE A 37 0.73 12.69 6.23
CA ILE A 37 0.53 11.97 7.48
C ILE A 37 1.26 10.62 7.45
N LEU A 38 1.09 9.85 6.37
CA LEU A 38 1.78 8.56 6.20
C LEU A 38 3.30 8.71 6.13
N ASP A 39 3.79 9.67 5.36
CA ASP A 39 5.22 9.97 5.25
C ASP A 39 5.81 10.27 6.63
N ASN A 40 5.15 11.15 7.39
CA ASN A 40 5.56 11.52 8.74
C ASN A 40 5.56 10.32 9.69
N ILE A 41 4.55 9.45 9.62
CA ILE A 41 4.50 8.23 10.44
C ILE A 41 5.68 7.31 10.09
N ILE A 42 5.93 7.05 8.82
CA ILE A 42 7.01 6.14 8.40
C ILE A 42 8.38 6.67 8.88
N VAL A 43 8.65 7.97 8.66
CA VAL A 43 9.92 8.59 9.09
C VAL A 43 10.05 8.61 10.61
N LYS A 44 8.99 8.98 11.32
CA LYS A 44 8.94 8.99 12.80
C LYS A 44 9.20 7.61 13.41
N HIS A 45 8.97 6.55 12.64
CA HIS A 45 9.14 5.16 13.04
C HIS A 45 10.37 4.48 12.38
N GLY A 46 11.32 5.29 11.88
CA GLY A 46 12.65 4.86 11.44
C GLY A 46 12.74 4.38 10.00
N GLY A 47 11.68 4.51 9.21
CA GLY A 47 11.69 4.19 7.78
C GLY A 47 12.19 5.33 6.91
N THR A 48 12.45 5.04 5.64
CA THR A 48 12.81 6.04 4.63
C THR A 48 11.74 6.12 3.55
N ILE A 49 11.48 7.34 3.07
CA ILE A 49 10.50 7.58 1.99
C ILE A 49 11.22 7.66 0.65
N THR A 50 10.64 7.01 -0.36
CA THR A 50 11.08 7.15 -1.76
C THR A 50 9.98 7.72 -2.63
N PHE A 51 10.37 8.58 -3.57
CA PHE A 51 9.45 9.15 -4.56
C PHE A 51 9.45 8.34 -5.87
N ASN A 52 10.49 7.54 -6.10
CA ASN A 52 10.62 6.71 -7.29
C ASN A 52 10.97 5.27 -6.90
N PRO A 53 9.95 4.48 -6.48
CA PRO A 53 10.14 3.08 -6.11
C PRO A 53 10.80 2.26 -7.22
N GLY A 54 11.96 1.68 -6.91
CA GLY A 54 12.64 0.63 -7.65
C GLY A 54 12.37 -0.76 -7.07
N ARG A 55 13.06 -1.78 -7.61
CA ARG A 55 12.87 -3.19 -7.21
C ARG A 55 13.37 -3.51 -5.79
N ASN A 56 14.24 -2.67 -5.25
CA ASN A 56 14.87 -2.89 -3.94
C ASN A 56 14.08 -2.25 -2.78
N ASN A 57 13.04 -1.49 -3.10
CA ASN A 57 12.16 -0.90 -2.10
C ASN A 57 11.34 -1.98 -1.38
N TYR A 58 11.06 -1.74 -0.11
CA TYR A 58 10.36 -2.70 0.73
C TYR A 58 8.92 -2.92 0.26
N CYS A 59 8.20 -1.83 0.02
CA CYS A 59 6.87 -1.83 -0.58
C CYS A 59 6.49 -0.44 -1.12
N VAL A 60 5.39 -0.40 -1.86
CA VAL A 60 4.68 0.84 -2.18
C VAL A 60 3.34 0.83 -1.46
N VAL A 61 3.05 1.92 -0.76
CA VAL A 61 1.79 2.17 -0.07
C VAL A 61 0.91 3.04 -0.95
N ALA A 62 -0.33 2.60 -1.17
CA ALA A 62 -1.33 3.36 -1.91
C ALA A 62 -2.73 3.13 -1.35
N ASN A 63 -3.60 4.13 -1.50
CA ASN A 63 -5.03 4.03 -1.17
C ASN A 63 -5.94 4.14 -2.40
N ILE A 64 -5.39 4.46 -3.57
CA ILE A 64 -6.16 4.70 -4.79
C ILE A 64 -5.54 3.92 -5.96
N VAL A 65 -6.41 3.25 -6.72
CA VAL A 65 -6.04 2.62 -7.99
C VAL A 65 -5.79 3.73 -9.01
N THR A 66 -4.55 3.82 -9.48
CA THR A 66 -4.15 4.69 -10.56
C THR A 66 -3.39 3.87 -11.59
N PHE A 67 -3.24 4.40 -12.80
CA PHE A 67 -2.38 3.78 -13.81
C PHE A 67 -0.95 3.56 -13.27
N PHE A 68 -0.46 4.50 -12.45
CA PHE A 68 0.86 4.44 -11.83
C PHE A 68 0.97 3.33 -10.79
N THR A 69 0.00 3.21 -9.87
CA THR A 69 -0.01 2.13 -8.86
C THR A 69 -0.20 0.76 -9.50
N LYS A 70 -1.00 0.66 -10.58
CA LYS A 70 -1.14 -0.57 -11.39
C LYS A 70 0.15 -0.98 -12.12
N SER A 71 1.01 -0.02 -12.47
CA SER A 71 2.31 -0.31 -13.06
C SER A 71 3.25 -0.98 -12.03
N TYR A 72 3.22 -0.50 -10.78
CA TYR A 72 4.04 -1.05 -9.70
C TYR A 72 3.62 -2.44 -9.24
N SER A 73 2.32 -2.76 -9.24
CA SER A 73 1.84 -4.07 -8.79
C SER A 73 2.43 -5.25 -9.59
N LYS A 74 2.96 -5.02 -10.79
CA LYS A 74 3.65 -6.04 -11.59
C LYS A 74 5.08 -6.34 -11.15
N ARG A 75 5.68 -5.50 -10.30
CA ARG A 75 7.13 -5.51 -10.02
C ARG A 75 7.47 -5.47 -8.53
N MET A 76 6.52 -5.09 -7.68
CA MET A 76 6.73 -4.89 -6.26
C MET A 76 5.41 -5.05 -5.49
N LYS A 77 5.54 -5.15 -4.17
CA LYS A 77 4.40 -5.29 -3.26
C LYS A 77 3.69 -3.94 -3.16
N LEU A 78 2.43 -3.91 -3.59
CA LEU A 78 1.54 -2.76 -3.42
C LEU A 78 0.61 -3.01 -2.24
N ILE A 79 0.76 -2.21 -1.20
CA ILE A 79 0.19 -2.41 0.13
C ILE A 79 -0.77 -1.24 0.45
N LEU A 80 -1.85 -1.53 1.16
CA LEU A 80 -2.79 -0.54 1.68
C LEU A 80 -2.17 0.26 2.83
N ALA A 81 -2.56 1.54 2.97
CA ALA A 81 -2.08 2.35 4.10
C ALA A 81 -2.49 1.77 5.48
N THR A 82 -3.55 0.98 5.53
CA THR A 82 -4.01 0.30 6.75
C THR A 82 -2.92 -0.55 7.40
N TRP A 83 -2.03 -1.17 6.62
CA TRP A 83 -0.91 -1.95 7.15
C TRP A 83 0.08 -1.09 7.96
N ILE A 84 0.34 0.15 7.53
CA ILE A 84 1.21 1.08 8.29
C ILE A 84 0.59 1.36 9.66
N TYR A 85 -0.72 1.62 9.71
CA TYR A 85 -1.41 1.86 10.97
C TYR A 85 -1.44 0.61 11.87
N LYS A 86 -1.64 -0.59 11.29
CA LYS A 86 -1.55 -1.87 12.01
C LYS A 86 -0.16 -2.04 12.66
N CYS A 87 0.91 -1.77 11.93
CA CYS A 87 2.29 -1.87 12.44
C CYS A 87 2.55 -0.90 13.60
N VAL A 88 2.07 0.34 13.49
CA VAL A 88 2.21 1.33 14.56
C VAL A 88 1.43 0.91 15.80
N ALA A 89 0.19 0.42 15.64
CA ALA A 89 -0.63 -0.05 16.75
C ALA A 89 -0.02 -1.26 17.46
N ALA A 90 0.52 -2.22 16.69
CA ALA A 90 1.21 -3.40 17.21
C ALA A 90 2.62 -3.09 17.76
N LYS A 91 3.17 -1.90 17.46
CA LYS A 91 4.55 -1.49 17.76
C LYS A 91 5.60 -2.42 17.16
N GLU A 92 5.29 -3.06 16.05
CA GLU A 92 6.19 -3.97 15.32
C GLU A 92 5.93 -3.91 13.81
N CYS A 93 6.91 -4.38 13.02
CA CYS A 93 6.71 -4.51 11.58
C CYS A 93 6.06 -5.85 11.26
N LEU A 94 4.75 -5.83 11.11
CA LEU A 94 3.97 -7.02 10.83
C LEU A 94 4.31 -7.60 9.44
N PRO A 95 4.30 -8.93 9.27
CA PRO A 95 4.31 -9.52 7.94
C PRO A 95 3.08 -9.06 7.14
N PHE A 96 3.16 -9.10 5.81
CA PHE A 96 2.02 -8.76 4.97
C PHE A 96 1.02 -9.91 4.95
N GLU A 97 -0.26 -9.59 5.14
CA GLU A 97 -1.37 -10.52 4.96
C GLU A 97 -2.13 -10.21 3.66
N SER A 98 -2.95 -11.15 3.19
CA SER A 98 -3.72 -10.99 1.94
C SER A 98 -4.59 -9.73 1.93
N GLU A 99 -5.11 -9.33 3.09
CA GLU A 99 -5.93 -8.13 3.28
C GLU A 99 -5.15 -6.82 3.15
N ASP A 100 -3.82 -6.88 3.31
CA ASP A 100 -2.97 -5.70 3.22
C ASP A 100 -2.59 -5.37 1.77
N TYR A 101 -2.79 -6.29 0.84
CA TYR A 101 -2.47 -6.05 -0.57
C TYR A 101 -3.55 -5.22 -1.25
N PHE A 102 -3.11 -4.18 -1.96
CA PHE A 102 -3.98 -3.24 -2.65
C PHE A 102 -4.73 -3.85 -3.85
N PHE A 103 -4.10 -4.82 -4.52
CA PHE A 103 -4.77 -5.70 -5.48
C PHE A 103 -4.67 -7.12 -4.96
N ILE A 104 -5.82 -7.79 -4.83
CA ILE A 104 -5.81 -9.24 -4.98
C ILE A 104 -5.46 -9.46 -6.45
N VAL A 105 -4.18 -9.73 -6.74
CA VAL A 105 -3.83 -10.30 -8.04
C VAL A 105 -4.63 -11.59 -8.08
N GLU A 106 -5.70 -11.63 -8.87
CA GLU A 106 -6.20 -12.90 -9.38
C GLU A 106 -5.01 -13.53 -10.06
N THR A 107 -4.31 -14.39 -9.31
CA THR A 107 -3.46 -15.37 -9.92
C THR A 107 -4.45 -16.22 -10.70
N VAL A 108 -4.50 -16.00 -12.01
CA VAL A 108 -4.90 -17.04 -12.95
C VAL A 108 -3.90 -18.18 -12.77
N SER A 109 -4.08 -18.92 -11.67
CA SER A 109 -3.78 -20.33 -11.67
C SER A 109 -4.58 -20.89 -12.83
N SER A 110 -3.87 -21.53 -13.76
CA SER A 110 -4.43 -22.15 -14.95
C SER A 110 -5.32 -23.33 -14.55
N SER A 111 -6.50 -23.04 -14.03
CA SER A 111 -7.58 -23.98 -13.81
C SER A 111 -8.87 -23.27 -14.20
N LYS A 112 -9.27 -23.53 -15.45
CA LYS A 112 -10.53 -23.25 -16.16
C LYS A 112 -11.48 -22.25 -15.47
N PRO A 113 -11.86 -21.14 -16.13
CA PRO A 113 -12.85 -20.22 -15.59
C PRO A 113 -14.17 -20.97 -15.36
N LYS A 114 -14.62 -21.04 -14.10
CA LYS A 114 -16.03 -21.32 -13.82
C LYS A 114 -16.80 -20.06 -14.19
N ILE A 115 -17.45 -20.12 -15.35
CA ILE A 115 -18.43 -19.12 -15.77
C ILE A 115 -19.52 -19.14 -14.70
N ILE A 116 -19.60 -18.07 -13.90
CA ILE A 116 -20.78 -17.81 -13.08
C ILE A 116 -21.80 -17.22 -14.06
N PRO A 117 -22.95 -17.88 -14.31
CA PRO A 117 -23.94 -17.34 -15.21
C PRO A 117 -24.43 -15.98 -14.71
N SER A 118 -24.71 -15.10 -15.66
CA SER A 118 -25.33 -13.81 -15.38
C SER A 118 -26.65 -14.03 -14.62
N ILE A 119 -27.06 -13.07 -13.76
CA ILE A 119 -28.39 -13.09 -13.12
C ILE A 119 -29.49 -13.26 -14.19
N SER A 120 -29.28 -12.75 -15.40
CA SER A 120 -30.19 -12.93 -16.55
C SER A 120 -30.34 -14.39 -17.00
N GLU A 121 -29.30 -15.21 -16.85
CA GLU A 121 -29.31 -16.65 -17.21
C GLU A 121 -29.89 -17.51 -16.09
N LEU A 122 -29.77 -17.09 -14.82
CA LEU A 122 -30.39 -17.76 -13.67
C LEU A 122 -31.93 -17.69 -13.72
N PHE A 123 -32.50 -16.62 -14.28
CA PHE A 123 -33.95 -16.50 -14.43
C PHE A 123 -34.54 -17.34 -15.58
N LEU A 124 -33.74 -17.73 -16.58
CA LEU A 124 -34.18 -18.61 -17.68
C LEU A 124 -34.23 -20.10 -17.29
N LEU A 125 -33.65 -20.47 -16.15
CA LEU A 125 -33.62 -21.85 -15.65
C LEU A 125 -34.74 -22.18 -14.64
N GLN A 126 -35.68 -21.26 -14.41
CA GLN A 126 -36.84 -21.49 -13.53
C GLN A 126 -38.18 -21.65 -14.26
N GLU A 127 -38.18 -21.72 -15.60
CA GLU A 127 -39.40 -22.01 -16.40
C GLU A 127 -39.30 -23.33 -17.20
N VAL A 128 -38.98 -24.43 -16.51
CA VAL A 128 -39.27 -25.79 -16.99
C VAL A 128 -39.90 -26.61 -15.88
#